data_AF-A0A3D2BV09-F1
#
_entry.id   AF-A0A3D2BV09-F1
#
_cell.length_a   1.000
_cell.length_b   1.000
_cell.length_c   1.000
_cell.angle_alpha   90.00
_cell.angle_beta   90.00
_cell.angle_gamma   90.00
#
_symmetry.space_group_name_H-M   'P 1'
#
loop_
_entity.id
_entity.type
_entity.pdbx_description
1 polymer ?
#
loop_
_entity_poly.entity_id
_entity_poly.type
_entity_poly.pdbx_seq_one_letter_code
_entity_poly.pdbx_strand_id
1 'polypeptide(L)' 'MSDLFESSGSKKKRYSAKDIEVLEGLEPVRKRPGMYIGGTDERALHHLAAEILDNSMDEAVA' A
#
# COMPACT_ATOMS: atom_id res chain seq x y z
N MET A 1 47.63 13.54 -0.57
CA MET A 1 46.38 13.88 0.14
C MET A 1 45.31 14.35 -0.85
N SER A 2 45.20 13.66 -1.99
CA SER A 2 44.28 13.95 -3.10
C SER A 2 43.24 12.84 -3.30
N ASP A 3 43.46 11.66 -2.70
CA ASP A 3 42.61 10.48 -2.88
C ASP A 3 41.50 10.34 -1.83
N LEU A 4 41.32 11.36 -0.96
CA LEU A 4 40.21 11.40 0.00
C LEU A 4 38.87 11.86 -0.63
N PHE A 5 38.91 12.35 -1.87
CA PHE A 5 37.73 12.85 -2.60
C PHE A 5 37.34 11.97 -3.78
N GLU A 6 37.84 10.74 -3.87
CA GLU A 6 37.26 9.77 -4.79
C GLU A 6 35.90 9.33 -4.20
N SER A 7 34.90 10.17 -4.47
CA SER A 7 33.50 9.88 -4.24
C SER A 7 33.24 8.54 -4.88
N SER A 8 33.10 7.51 -4.05
CA SER A 8 32.51 6.25 -4.43
C SER A 8 31.10 6.58 -4.90
N GLY A 9 30.99 6.86 -6.19
CA GLY A 9 29.74 7.06 -6.90
C GLY A 9 29.02 5.73 -6.86
N SER A 10 28.36 5.45 -5.74
CA SER A 10 27.24 4.51 -5.71
C SER A 10 26.42 4.86 -6.94
N LYS A 11 26.23 3.89 -7.84
CA LYS A 11 25.45 4.08 -9.06
C LYS A 11 24.12 4.67 -8.61
N LYS A 12 23.96 6.00 -8.71
CA LYS A 12 22.70 6.67 -8.39
C LYS A 12 21.73 6.11 -9.40
N LYS A 13 20.91 5.13 -8.99
CA LYS A 13 19.74 4.72 -9.77
C LYS A 13 18.97 6.01 -9.99
N ARG A 14 19.01 6.52 -11.22
CA ARG A 14 18.33 7.76 -11.57
C ARG A 14 16.85 7.49 -11.45
N TYR A 15 16.22 8.04 -10.41
CA TYR A 15 14.78 8.05 -10.30
C TYR A 15 14.20 8.81 -11.50
N SER A 16 13.26 8.19 -12.17
CA SER A 16 12.65 8.63 -13.42
C SER A 16 11.16 8.33 -13.42
N ALA A 17 10.43 8.80 -14.42
CA ALA A 17 9.00 8.49 -14.57
C ALA A 17 8.71 6.98 -14.64
N LYS A 18 9.67 6.15 -15.06
CA LYS A 18 9.53 4.69 -15.12
C LYS A 18 9.50 4.02 -13.75
N ASP A 19 9.94 4.72 -12.70
CA ASP A 19 9.96 4.22 -11.33
C ASP A 19 8.64 4.50 -10.59
N ILE A 20 7.70 5.21 -11.22
CA ILE A 20 6.35 5.46 -10.71
C ILE A 20 5.44 4.32 -11.18
N GLU A 21 4.93 3.56 -10.22
CA GLU A 21 3.96 2.50 -10.45
C GLU A 21 2.56 3.01 -10.11
N VAL A 22 1.64 2.96 -11.08
CA VAL A 22 0.22 3.16 -10.84
C VAL A 22 -0.41 1.79 -10.62
N LEU A 23 -1.04 1.62 -9.46
CA LEU A 23 -1.74 0.39 -9.11
C LEU A 23 -3.21 0.53 -9.50
N GLU A 24 -3.72 -0.41 -10.29
CA GLU A 24 -5.07 -0.32 -10.86
C GLU A 24 -6.06 -1.25 -10.16
N GLY A 25 -7.35 -0.92 -10.25
CA GLY A 25 -8.43 -1.70 -9.65
C GLY A 25 -8.23 -1.93 -8.14
N LEU A 26 -8.10 -3.20 -7.75
CA LEU A 26 -7.93 -3.61 -6.35
C LEU A 26 -6.47 -3.88 -5.95
N GLU A 27 -5.51 -3.64 -6.84
CA GLU A 27 -4.09 -3.77 -6.50
C GLU A 27 -3.64 -2.87 -5.33
N PRO A 28 -4.09 -1.59 -5.22
CA PRO A 28 -3.74 -0.76 -4.06
C PRO A 28 -4.23 -1.37 -2.75
N VAL A 29 -5.45 -1.93 -2.75
CA VAL A 29 -6.08 -2.55 -1.57
C VAL A 29 -5.30 -3.77 -1.12
N ARG A 30 -4.91 -4.63 -2.06
CA ARG A 30 -4.14 -5.85 -1.78
C ARG A 30 -2.70 -5.58 -1.35
N LYS A 31 -2.03 -4.59 -1.95
CA LYS A 31 -0.64 -4.25 -1.66
C LYS A 31 -0.51 -3.46 -0.35
N ARG A 32 -1.55 -2.72 0.04
CA ARG A 32 -1.57 -1.87 1.25
C ARG A 32 -2.88 -2.01 2.04
N PRO A 33 -3.21 -3.22 2.54
CA PRO A 33 -4.49 -3.49 3.20
C PRO A 33 -4.68 -2.66 4.47
N GLY A 34 -3.60 -2.29 5.16
CA GLY A 34 -3.66 -1.47 6.38
C GLY A 34 -4.34 -0.11 6.18
N MET A 35 -4.29 0.46 4.98
CA MET A 35 -4.98 1.72 4.66
C MET A 35 -6.51 1.55 4.57
N TYR A 36 -7.00 0.34 4.27
CA TYR A 36 -8.41 0.08 4.02
C TYR A 36 -9.09 -0.62 5.19
N ILE A 37 -8.43 -1.63 5.78
CA ILE A 37 -9.00 -2.46 6.86
C ILE A 37 -8.25 -2.33 8.18
N GLY A 38 -7.28 -1.40 8.27
CA GLY A 38 -6.55 -1.11 9.52
C GLY A 38 -5.41 -2.07 9.85
N GLY A 39 -5.23 -3.16 9.09
CA GLY A 39 -4.12 -4.10 9.30
C GLY A 39 -4.25 -5.39 8.52
N THR A 40 -3.60 -6.44 9.00
CA THR A 40 -3.75 -7.83 8.52
C THR A 40 -3.83 -8.82 9.69
N ASP A 41 -4.13 -8.31 10.89
CA ASP A 41 -4.30 -9.10 12.11
C ASP A 41 -5.76 -9.54 12.29
N GLU A 42 -6.06 -10.20 13.41
CA GLU A 42 -7.41 -10.69 13.72
C GLU A 42 -8.47 -9.57 13.78
N ARG A 43 -8.07 -8.35 14.17
CA ARG A 43 -8.99 -7.20 14.20
C ARG A 43 -9.38 -6.78 12.78
N ALA A 44 -8.39 -6.69 11.88
CA ALA A 44 -8.64 -6.41 10.47
C ALA A 44 -9.50 -7.51 9.80
N LEU A 45 -9.34 -8.77 10.22
CA LEU A 45 -10.20 -9.87 9.75
C LEU A 45 -11.66 -9.69 10.19
N HIS A 46 -11.92 -9.37 11.46
CA HIS A 46 -13.27 -9.09 11.92
C HIS A 46 -13.88 -7.84 11.26
N HIS A 47 -13.06 -6.84 10.95
CA HIS A 47 -13.50 -5.64 10.24
C HIS A 47 -14.06 -5.97 8.86
N LEU A 48 -13.43 -6.89 8.11
CA LEU A 48 -14.00 -7.37 6.84
C LEU A 48 -15.38 -8.01 7.01
N ALA A 49 -15.60 -8.78 8.07
CA ALA A 49 -16.90 -9.39 8.33
C ALA A 49 -17.95 -8.33 8.71
N ALA A 50 -17.57 -7.36 9.54
CA ALA A 50 -18.44 -6.25 9.91
C ALA A 50 -18.90 -5.47 8.69
N GLU A 51 -18.00 -5.12 7.76
CA GLU A 51 -18.35 -4.41 6.53
C GLU A 51 -19.38 -5.15 5.66
N ILE A 52 -19.29 -6.48 5.57
CA ILE A 52 -20.30 -7.27 4.82
C ILE A 52 -21.66 -7.23 5.53
N LEU A 53 -21.67 -7.33 6.86
CA LEU A 53 -22.89 -7.26 7.64
C LEU A 53 -23.53 -5.87 7.56
N ASP A 54 -22.73 -4.81 7.63
CA ASP A 54 -23.19 -3.43 7.56
C ASP A 54 -23.79 -3.14 6.18
N ASN A 55 -23.10 -3.52 5.09
CA ASN A 55 -23.67 -3.45 3.74
C ASN A 55 -24.99 -4.24 3.62
N SER A 56 -25.09 -5.40 4.27
CA SER A 56 -26.33 -6.20 4.27
C SER A 56 -27.46 -5.52 5.05
N MET A 57 -27.14 -4.80 6.13
CA MET A 57 -28.10 -4.04 6.92
C MET A 57 -28.60 -2.81 6.16
N ASP A 58 -27.71 -2.08 5.49
CA ASP A 58 -28.08 -0.93 4.67
C ASP A 58 -29.08 -1.32 3.57
N GLU A 59 -28.84 -2.45 2.89
CA GLU A 59 -29.77 -2.99 1.89
C GLU A 59 -31.12 -3.45 2.47
N ALA A 60 -31.13 -3.93 3.74
CA ALA A 60 -32.35 -4.38 4.40
C ALA A 60 -33.23 -3.22 4.94
N VAL A 61 -32.62 -2.06 5.18
CA VAL A 61 -33.29 -0.86 5.72
C VAL A 61 -33.84 0.05 4.62
N ALA A 62 -33.31 -0.05 3.40
CA ALA A 62 -33.75 0.68 2.21
C ALA A 62 -35.16 0.26 1.72
#